data_AF-A0A3N5YZ28-F1
#
_entry.id   AF-A0A3N5YZ28-F1
#
_cell.length_a   1.000
_cell.length_b   1.000
_cell.length_c   1.000
_cell.angle_alpha   90.00
_cell.angle_beta   90.00
_cell.angle_gamma   90.00
#
_symmetry.space_group_name_H-M   'P 1'
#
loop_
_entity.id
_entity.type
_entity.pdbx_description
1 polymer ?
#
loop_
_entity_poly.entity_id
_entity_poly.type
_entity_poly.pdbx_seq_one_letter_code
_entity_poly.pdbx_strand_id
1 'polypeptide(L)' 'MTSARDLRELNDEDLKTRERDLNDQLFRLRIQKAMGHLDTPLKLREIRRDLARVKTVLRQKITAAGRS' A
#
# COMPACT_ATOMS: atom_id res chain seq x y z
N MET A 1 7.49 -7.77 4.89
CA MET A 1 7.31 -6.59 5.76
C MET A 1 8.14 -5.45 5.21
N THR A 2 7.51 -4.40 4.71
CA THR A 2 8.20 -3.19 4.22
C THR A 2 8.30 -2.21 5.38
N SER A 3 9.50 -1.81 5.79
CA SER A 3 9.67 -0.93 6.95
C SER A 3 9.26 0.50 6.59
N ALA A 4 8.67 1.22 7.54
CA ALA A 4 8.20 2.60 7.33
C ALA A 4 9.34 3.59 7.01
N ARG A 5 10.59 3.21 7.32
CA ARG A 5 11.80 3.94 6.92
C ARG A 5 12.03 3.85 5.41
N ASP A 6 12.03 2.65 4.85
CA ASP A 6 12.20 2.41 3.42
C ASP A 6 11.17 3.17 2.58
N LEU A 7 9.92 3.25 3.07
CA LEU A 7 8.86 4.02 2.41
C LEU A 7 9.09 5.55 2.45
N ARG A 8 9.78 6.08 3.46
CA ARG A 8 10.10 7.52 3.54
C ARG A 8 11.24 7.92 2.61
N GLU A 9 12.18 7.00 2.38
CA GLU A 9 13.32 7.19 1.47
C GLU A 9 12.90 7.12 -0.01
N LEU A 10 11.78 6.46 -0.32
CA LEU A 10 11.21 6.44 -1.67
C LEU A 10 10.68 7.82 -2.09
N ASN A 11 10.78 8.09 -3.39
CA ASN A 11 10.22 9.29 -4.01
C ASN A 11 8.69 9.20 -4.09
N ASP A 12 8.04 10.34 -4.27
CA ASP A 12 6.58 10.43 -4.36
C ASP A 12 6.01 9.59 -5.51
N GLU A 13 6.73 9.50 -6.62
CA GLU A 13 6.36 8.67 -7.77
C GLU A 13 6.47 7.17 -7.48
N ASP A 14 7.53 6.75 -6.77
CA ASP A 14 7.70 5.36 -6.36
C ASP A 14 6.61 4.94 -5.37
N LEU A 15 6.25 5.83 -4.45
CA LEU A 15 5.15 5.60 -3.52
C LEU A 15 3.80 5.46 -4.24
N LYS A 16 3.52 6.31 -5.24
CA LYS A 16 2.31 6.18 -6.08
C LYS A 16 2.33 4.89 -6.91
N THR A 17 3.49 4.49 -7.42
CA THR A 17 3.65 3.24 -8.16
C THR A 17 3.38 2.04 -7.26
N ARG A 18 3.95 2.03 -6.05
CA ARG A 18 3.68 1.03 -5.02
C ARG A 18 2.21 0.98 -4.62
N GLU A 19 1.56 2.15 -4.50
CA GLU A 19 0.12 2.24 -4.21
C GLU A 19 -0.71 1.53 -5.27
N ARG A 20 -0.41 1.77 -6.56
CA ARG A 20 -1.09 1.14 -7.69
C ARG A 20 -0.92 -0.37 -7.68
N ASP A 21 0.32 -0.84 -7.54
CA ASP A 21 0.62 -2.28 -7.50
C ASP A 21 -0.10 -2.99 -6.35
N LEU A 22 -0.11 -2.40 -5.15
CA LEU A 22 -0.85 -2.95 -4.00
C LEU A 22 -2.37 -2.97 -4.24
N ASN A 23 -2.90 -2.00 -4.97
CA ASN A 23 -4.33 -1.94 -5.30
C ASN A 23 -4.71 -3.01 -6.34
N ASP A 24 -3.86 -3.24 -7.34
CA ASP A 24 -4.04 -4.31 -8.33
C ASP A 24 -3.96 -5.69 -7.68
N GLN A 25 -3.00 -5.91 -6.78
CA GLN A 25 -2.92 -7.14 -5.99
C GLN A 25 -4.17 -7.33 -5.11
N LEU A 26 -4.66 -6.25 -4.49
CA LEU A 26 -5.89 -6.29 -3.71
C LEU A 26 -7.09 -6.65 -4.57
N PHE A 27 -7.19 -6.11 -5.79
CA PHE A 27 -8.25 -6.42 -6.74
C PHE A 27 -8.24 -7.89 -7.15
N ARG A 28 -7.06 -8.42 -7.52
CA ARG A 28 -6.87 -9.85 -7.82
C ARG A 28 -7.28 -10.73 -6.64
N LEU A 29 -6.88 -10.39 -5.42
CA LEU A 29 -7.27 -11.13 -4.21
C LEU A 29 -8.78 -11.04 -3.92
N ARG A 30 -9.44 -9.92 -4.23
CA ARG A 30 -10.90 -9.78 -4.09
C ARG A 30 -11.64 -10.66 -5.09
N ILE A 31 -11.13 -10.78 -6.32
CA ILE A 31 -11.68 -11.71 -7.32
C ILE A 31 -11.46 -13.15 -6.86
N GLN A 32 -10.25 -13.51 -6.42
CA GLN A 32 -9.98 -14.84 -5.85
C GLN A 32 -10.86 -15.15 -4.64
N LYS A 33 -11.13 -14.14 -3.80
CA LYS A 33 -12.10 -14.24 -2.70
C LYS A 33 -13.49 -14.59 -3.19
N ALA A 34 -13.96 -13.87 -4.21
CA ALA A 34 -15.29 -14.06 -4.78
C ALA A 34 -15.42 -15.43 -5.48
N MET A 35 -14.32 -15.94 -6.07
CA MET A 35 -14.23 -17.28 -6.66
C MET A 35 -14.16 -18.41 -5.64
N GLY A 36 -14.15 -18.12 -4.32
CA GLY A 36 -14.20 -19.14 -3.26
C GLY A 36 -12.87 -19.82 -2.93
N HIS A 37 -11.78 -19.51 -3.65
CA HIS A 37 -10.43 -20.05 -3.43
C HIS A 37 -9.55 -19.08 -2.63
N LEU A 38 -10.02 -18.63 -1.46
CA LEU A 38 -9.21 -17.74 -0.62
C LEU A 38 -8.33 -18.53 0.35
N ASP A 39 -7.24 -19.09 -0.14
CA ASP A 39 -6.28 -19.83 0.71
C ASP A 39 -5.51 -18.93 1.70
N THR A 40 -5.47 -17.61 1.46
CA THR A 40 -4.63 -16.69 2.26
C THR A 40 -5.35 -15.39 2.68
N PRO A 41 -6.34 -15.46 3.60
CA PRO A 41 -6.98 -14.28 4.20
C PRO A 41 -5.97 -13.35 4.90
N LEU A 42 -4.83 -13.88 5.35
CA LEU A 42 -3.77 -13.09 5.96
C LEU A 42 -3.14 -12.09 4.98
N LYS A 43 -2.88 -12.50 3.73
CA LYS A 43 -2.29 -11.64 2.67
C LYS A 43 -3.19 -10.46 2.35
N LEU A 44 -4.50 -10.65 2.28
CA LEU A 44 -5.46 -9.56 2.10
C LEU A 44 -5.31 -8.50 3.20
N ARG A 45 -5.13 -8.94 4.45
CA ARG A 45 -4.98 -8.05 5.61
C ARG A 45 -3.63 -7.32 5.58
N GLU A 46 -2.57 -7.98 5.14
CA GLU A 46 -1.24 -7.39 4.97
C GLU A 46 -1.22 -6.34 3.87
N ILE A 47 -1.75 -6.62 2.69
CA ILE A 47 -1.79 -5.69 1.56
C ILE A 47 -2.59 -4.42 1.90
N ARG A 48 -3.72 -4.55 2.60
CA ARG A 48 -4.46 -3.38 3.11
C ARG A 48 -3.63 -2.54 4.08
N ARG A 49 -2.86 -3.18 4.97
CA ARG A 49 -1.98 -2.47 5.92
C ARG A 49 -0.84 -1.76 5.20
N ASP A 50 -0.25 -2.41 4.21
CA ASP A 50 0.84 -1.81 3.43
C ASP A 50 0.32 -0.64 2.57
N LEU A 51 -0.87 -0.76 1.98
CA LEU A 51 -1.51 0.34 1.26
C LEU A 51 -1.79 1.54 2.20
N ALA A 52 -2.26 1.27 3.42
CA ALA A 52 -2.48 2.33 4.42
C ALA A 52 -1.17 3.03 4.80
N ARG A 53 -0.08 2.27 5.00
CA ARG A 53 1.25 2.84 5.30
C ARG A 53 1.76 3.74 4.18
N VAL A 54 1.66 3.31 2.93
CA VAL A 54 2.06 4.10 1.76
C VAL A 54 1.29 5.42 1.70
N LYS A 55 -0.05 5.37 1.86
CA LYS A 55 -0.89 6.56 1.91
C LYS A 55 -0.54 7.50 3.07
N THR A 56 -0.23 6.95 4.25
CA THR A 56 0.21 7.75 5.40
C THR A 56 1.52 8.47 5.11
N VAL A 57 2.50 7.80 4.50
CA VAL A 57 3.79 8.43 4.15
C VAL A 57 3.61 9.52 3.10
N LEU A 58 2.83 9.26 2.04
CA LEU A 58 2.46 10.28 1.04
C LEU A 58 1.83 11.51 1.71
N ARG A 59 0.89 11.30 2.64
CA ARG A 59 0.27 12.39 3.38
C ARG A 59 1.28 13.13 4.25
N GLN A 60 2.17 12.42 4.94
CA GLN A 60 3.23 13.02 5.76
C GLN A 60 4.13 13.93 4.93
N LYS A 61 4.55 13.49 3.72
CA LYS A 61 5.36 14.30 2.80
C LYS A 61 4.64 15.58 2.36
N ILE A 62 3.36 15.48 1.97
CA ILE A 62 2.54 16.65 1.60
C ILE A 62 2.41 17.63 2.78
N THR A 63 2.10 17.14 3.98
CA THR A 63 1.95 18.01 5.17
C THR A 63 3.27 18.62 5.64
N ALA A 64 4.40 17.96 5.39
CA ALA A 64 5.73 18.52 5.68
C ALA A 64 6.10 19.61 4.67
N ALA A 65 5.79 19.41 3.38
CA ALA A 65 6.04 20.40 2.34
C ALA A 65 5.19 21.67 2.47
N GLY A 66 3.98 21.57 3.00
CA GLY A 66 3.08 22.72 3.24
C GLY A 66 3.32 23.49 4.55
N ARG A 67 4.36 23.15 5.33
CA ARG A 67 4.73 23.85 6.58
C ARG A 67 5.93 24.79 6.42
N SER A 68 6.38 25.03 5.19
CA SER A 68 7.47 25.95 4.86
C SER A 68 6.96 27.23 4.25
#